data_AF-A0A3D0T820-F1
#
_entry.id   AF-A0A3D0T820-F1
#
_cell.length_a   1.000
_cell.length_b   1.000
_cell.length_c   1.000
_cell.angle_alpha   90.00
_cell.angle_beta   90.00
_cell.angle_gamma   90.00
#
_symmetry.space_group_name_H-M   'P 1'
#
loop_
_entity.id
_entity.type
_entity.pdbx_description
1 polymer ?
#
loop_
_entity_poly.entity_id
_entity_poly.type
_entity_poly.pdbx_seq_one_letter_code
_entity_poly.pdbx_strand_id
1 'polypeptide(L)'
;MKTLIIILIIVSFLQTTIWPLDLVLVILISRAYLKAQKSNLFLAFFLGLLISHLTLDPLGAKSMVYLIVVQIIQVLSKSRLAGHPFLVVPLTFILVLADNGLLPAVWASIVSLPIFYSLKMWEERFIPTKEIKLRI
;
A
#
# COMPACT_ATOMS: atom_id res chain seq x y z
N MET A 1 10.36 -6.39 8.10
CA MET A 1 10.01 -5.00 8.48
C MET A 1 11.07 -4.01 8.02
N LYS A 2 12.33 -4.07 8.49
CA LYS A 2 13.39 -3.11 8.14
C LYS A 2 13.70 -3.04 6.63
N THR A 3 13.76 -4.20 5.96
CA THR A 3 13.98 -4.32 4.51
C THR A 3 12.87 -3.72 3.66
N LEU A 4 11.60 -3.89 4.06
CA LEU A 4 10.44 -3.33 3.35
C LEU A 4 10.42 -1.79 3.43
N ILE A 5 10.85 -1.21 4.56
CA ILE A 5 10.99 0.25 4.71
C ILE A 5 12.04 0.79 3.75
N ILE A 6 13.20 0.12 3.64
CA ILE A 6 14.27 0.52 2.71
C ILE A 6 13.76 0.46 1.26
N ILE A 7 13.04 -0.61 0.89
CA ILE A 7 12.43 -0.75 -0.44
C ILE A 7 11.42 0.39 -0.69
N LEU A 8 10.55 0.70 0.27
CA LEU A 8 9.59 1.80 0.14
C LEU A 8 10.27 3.15 -0.04
N ILE A 9 11.39 3.40 0.64
CA ILE A 9 12.18 4.63 0.46
C ILE A 9 12.74 4.67 -0.96
N ILE A 10 13.38 3.60 -1.45
CA ILE A 10 13.91 3.56 -2.82
C ILE A 10 12.79 3.77 -3.85
N VAL A 11 11.64 3.12 -3.67
CA VAL A 11 10.47 3.29 -4.55
C VAL A 11 9.94 4.72 -4.50
N SER A 12 9.99 5.39 -3.34
CA SER A 12 9.57 6.79 -3.22
C SER A 12 10.46 7.75 -4.01
N PHE A 13 11.77 7.50 -4.08
CA PHE A 13 12.66 8.25 -4.97
C PHE A 13 12.46 7.89 -6.45
N LEU A 14 12.19 6.61 -6.74
CA LEU A 14 11.99 6.14 -8.10
C LEU A 14 10.72 6.72 -8.72
N GLN A 15 9.62 6.76 -7.96
CA GLN A 15 8.34 7.28 -8.44
C GLN A 15 8.43 8.78 -8.72
N THR A 16 9.12 9.57 -7.88
CA THR A 16 9.22 11.02 -8.12
C THR A 16 10.13 11.36 -9.29
N THR A 17 10.98 10.43 -9.72
CA THR A 17 11.97 10.66 -10.79
C THR A 17 11.56 10.06 -12.14
N ILE A 18 10.91 8.89 -12.17
CA ILE A 18 10.78 8.08 -13.40
C ILE A 18 9.33 7.83 -13.80
N TRP A 19 8.41 7.65 -12.85
CA TRP A 19 7.07 7.14 -13.14
C TRP A 19 5.97 7.98 -12.50
N PRO A 20 5.02 8.56 -13.26
CA PRO A 20 3.90 9.35 -12.74
C PRO A 20 2.79 8.49 -12.12
N LEU A 21 3.17 7.43 -11.39
CA LEU A 21 2.26 6.50 -10.75
C LEU A 21 2.70 6.34 -9.30
N ASP A 22 1.78 6.57 -8.37
CA ASP A 22 2.05 6.47 -6.93
C ASP A 22 2.19 5.00 -6.50
N LEU A 23 3.32 4.40 -6.86
CA LEU A 23 3.69 3.03 -6.51
C LEU A 23 3.72 2.84 -4.99
N VAL A 24 4.14 3.87 -4.24
CA VAL A 24 4.12 3.83 -2.78
C VAL A 24 2.70 3.66 -2.25
N LEU A 25 1.72 4.37 -2.81
CA LEU A 25 0.32 4.21 -2.44
C LEU A 25 -0.16 2.79 -2.74
N VAL A 26 0.08 2.27 -3.95
CA VAL A 26 -0.34 0.92 -4.35
C VAL A 26 0.24 -0.17 -3.43
N ILE A 27 1.52 -0.05 -3.04
CA ILE A 27 2.16 -0.96 -2.10
C ILE A 27 1.51 -0.86 -0.71
N LEU A 28 1.23 0.36 -0.23
CA LEU A 28 0.57 0.58 1.06
C LEU A 28 -0.85 0.01 1.07
N ILE A 29 -1.61 0.19 -0.02
CA ILE A 29 -2.95 -0.38 -0.18
C ILE A 29 -2.90 -1.91 -0.10
N SER A 30 -2.02 -2.51 -0.90
CA SER A 30 -1.86 -3.96 -0.98
C SER A 30 -1.48 -4.55 0.37
N ARG A 31 -0.57 -3.89 1.09
CA ARG A 31 -0.16 -4.30 2.43
C ARG A 31 -1.23 -4.09 3.49
N ALA A 32 -1.96 -2.98 3.45
CA ALA A 32 -3.06 -2.71 4.37
C ALA A 32 -4.17 -3.74 4.21
N TYR A 33 -4.39 -4.25 2.99
CA TYR A 33 -5.34 -5.31 2.70
C TYR A 33 -4.87 -6.68 3.23
N LEU A 34 -3.58 -7.04 3.06
CA LEU A 34 -3.02 -8.30 3.59
C LEU A 34 -3.05 -8.38 5.12
N LYS A 35 -2.61 -7.29 5.78
CA LYS A 35 -2.48 -7.27 7.24
C LYS A 35 -2.82 -5.89 7.80
N ALA A 36 -4.00 -5.78 8.39
CA ALA A 36 -4.44 -4.56 9.07
C ALA A 36 -3.65 -4.35 10.38
N GLN A 37 -2.59 -3.55 10.32
CA GLN A 37 -1.76 -3.19 11.48
C GLN A 37 -1.61 -1.68 11.61
N LYS A 38 -1.52 -1.19 12.86
CA LYS A 38 -1.26 0.22 13.17
C LYS A 38 0.05 0.73 12.53
N SER A 39 1.03 -0.16 12.31
CA SER A 39 2.29 0.18 11.62
C SER A 39 2.09 0.72 10.21
N ASN A 40 1.02 0.31 9.52
CA ASN A 40 0.77 0.77 8.14
C ASN A 40 0.29 2.23 8.12
N LEU A 41 -0.37 2.71 9.18
CA LEU A 41 -0.75 4.12 9.32
C LEU A 41 0.50 4.99 9.52
N PHE A 42 1.42 4.56 10.39
CA PHE A 42 2.70 5.26 10.59
C PHE A 42 3.53 5.32 9.31
N LEU A 43 3.55 4.23 8.54
CA LEU A 43 4.25 4.20 7.24
C LEU A 43 3.58 5.11 6.21
N ALA A 44 2.25 5.11 6.14
CA ALA A 44 1.51 5.99 5.24
C ALA A 44 1.78 7.47 5.54
N PHE A 45 1.82 7.83 6.83
CA PHE A 45 2.16 9.19 7.27
C PHE A 45 3.59 9.57 6.90
N PHE A 46 4.58 8.74 7.27
CA PHE A 46 5.99 9.06 7.03
C PHE A 46 6.32 9.12 5.54
N LEU A 47 5.83 8.16 4.74
CA LEU A 47 6.05 8.15 3.30
C LEU A 47 5.28 9.25 2.60
N GLY A 48 4.06 9.56 3.03
CA GLY A 48 3.32 10.71 2.50
C GLY A 48 4.03 12.04 2.76
N LEU A 49 4.68 12.20 3.91
CA LEU A 49 5.56 13.34 4.19
C LEU A 49 6.80 13.35 3.29
N LEU A 50 7.47 12.20 3.14
CA LEU A 50 8.65 12.07 2.30
C LEU A 50 8.34 12.42 0.84
N ILE A 51 7.21 11.93 0.31
CA ILE A 51 6.78 12.21 -1.06
C ILE A 51 6.42 13.69 -1.22
N SER A 52 5.66 14.26 -0.29
CA SER A 52 5.35 15.70 -0.29
C SER A 52 6.61 16.55 -0.31
N HIS A 53 7.65 16.13 0.42
CA HIS A 53 8.95 16.80 0.41
C HIS A 53 9.66 16.65 -0.94
N LEU A 54 9.62 15.46 -1.55
CA LEU A 54 10.25 15.17 -2.83
C LEU A 54 9.54 15.85 -4.03
N THR A 55 8.22 16.01 -3.98
CA THR A 55 7.43 16.65 -5.04
C THR A 55 7.29 18.16 -4.87
N LEU A 56 7.89 18.74 -3.82
CA LEU A 56 7.77 20.17 -3.45
C LEU A 56 6.31 20.62 -3.23
N ASP A 57 5.41 19.67 -2.98
CA ASP A 57 4.01 19.93 -2.65
C ASP A 57 3.87 20.41 -1.20
N PRO A 58 2.81 21.17 -0.87
CA PRO A 58 2.55 21.63 0.48
C PRO A 58 2.61 20.47 1.49
N LEU A 59 3.58 20.59 2.41
CA LEU A 59 3.88 19.59 3.43
C LEU A 59 2.61 19.14 4.14
N GLY A 60 2.32 17.85 4.03
CA GLY A 60 1.23 17.21 4.76
C GLY A 60 -0.01 16.91 3.92
N ALA A 61 -0.20 17.55 2.76
CA ALA A 61 -1.36 17.29 1.90
C ALA A 61 -1.42 15.81 1.47
N LYS A 62 -0.34 15.30 0.87
CA LYS A 62 -0.24 13.88 0.47
C LYS A 62 -0.24 12.93 1.67
N SER A 63 0.29 13.35 2.81
CA SER A 63 0.26 12.53 4.04
C SER A 63 -1.16 12.30 4.56
N MET A 64 -2.03 13.31 4.48
CA MET A 64 -3.44 13.17 4.87
C MET A 64 -4.17 12.24 3.90
N VAL A 65 -3.98 12.41 2.59
CA VAL A 65 -4.59 11.54 1.57
C VAL A 65 -4.19 10.08 1.83
N TYR A 66 -2.89 9.82 2.02
CA TYR A 66 -2.37 8.47 2.22
C TYR A 66 -2.92 7.84 3.51
N LEU A 67 -3.05 8.62 4.59
CA LEU A 67 -3.67 8.15 5.84
C LEU A 67 -5.14 7.79 5.66
N ILE A 68 -5.92 8.65 4.99
CA ILE A 68 -7.35 8.40 4.75
C ILE A 68 -7.53 7.13 3.91
N VAL A 69 -6.78 7.01 2.82
CA VAL A 69 -6.83 5.85 1.92
C VAL A 69 -6.48 4.56 2.67
N VAL A 70 -5.38 4.54 3.41
CA VAL A 70 -4.96 3.36 4.19
C VAL A 70 -5.96 3.02 5.30
N GLN A 71 -6.54 4.03 5.96
CA GLN A 71 -7.56 3.82 6.99
C GLN A 71 -8.83 3.18 6.41
N ILE A 72 -9.30 3.67 5.26
CA ILE A 72 -10.44 3.08 4.53
C ILE A 72 -10.17 1.60 4.24
N ILE A 73 -8.99 1.29 3.71
CA ILE A 73 -8.63 -0.08 3.36
C ILE A 73 -8.52 -0.97 4.61
N GLN A 74 -7.97 -0.47 5.71
CA GLN A 74 -7.92 -1.25 6.97
C GLN A 74 -9.29 -1.56 7.55
N VAL A 75 -10.29 -0.69 7.33
CA VAL A 75 -11.67 -0.96 7.73
C VAL A 75 -12.29 -1.99 6.79
N LEU A 76 -12.08 -1.85 5.48
CA LEU A 76 -12.54 -2.80 4.46
C LEU A 76 -11.91 -4.19 4.61
N SER A 77 -10.63 -4.28 4.98
CA SER A 77 -9.92 -5.55 5.18
C SER A 77 -10.37 -6.31 6.43
N LYS A 78 -11.11 -5.66 7.34
CA LYS A 78 -11.77 -6.34 8.48
C LYS A 78 -13.14 -6.92 8.10
N SER A 79 -13.68 -6.54 6.94
CA SER A 79 -14.95 -7.08 6.44
C SER A 79 -14.75 -8.48 5.88
N ARG A 80 -15.85 -9.25 5.77
CA ARG A 80 -15.85 -10.61 5.18
C ARG A 80 -15.38 -10.64 3.71
N LEU A 81 -15.33 -9.49 3.03
CA LEU A 81 -14.82 -9.36 1.67
C LEU A 81 -13.29 -9.50 1.57
N ALA A 82 -12.55 -9.47 2.68
CA ALA A 82 -11.08 -9.54 2.68
C ALA A 82 -10.51 -10.91 2.23
N GLY A 83 -11.36 -11.92 2.08
CA GLY A 83 -10.94 -13.28 1.68
C GLY A 83 -10.60 -13.43 0.19
N HIS A 84 -11.05 -12.54 -0.69
CA HIS A 84 -10.84 -12.68 -2.13
C HIS A 84 -9.70 -11.77 -2.63
N PRO A 85 -8.57 -12.34 -3.11
CA PRO A 85 -7.41 -11.57 -3.63
C PRO A 85 -7.76 -10.59 -4.75
N PHE A 86 -8.80 -10.91 -5.54
CA PHE A 86 -9.23 -10.09 -6.68
C PHE A 86 -9.86 -8.76 -6.28
N LEU A 87 -10.30 -8.59 -5.03
CA LEU A 87 -10.90 -7.32 -4.56
C LEU A 87 -9.88 -6.18 -4.43
N VAL A 88 -8.59 -6.48 -4.44
CA VAL A 88 -7.52 -5.46 -4.42
C VAL A 88 -7.53 -4.62 -5.70
N VAL A 89 -7.89 -5.21 -6.85
CA VAL A 89 -7.92 -4.53 -8.15
C VAL A 89 -8.98 -3.41 -8.21
N PRO A 90 -10.26 -3.64 -7.91
CA PRO A 90 -11.25 -2.57 -7.90
C PRO A 90 -11.02 -1.54 -6.79
N LEU A 91 -10.47 -1.96 -5.64
CA LEU A 91 -10.12 -1.05 -4.55
C LEU A 91 -9.01 -0.07 -4.96
N THR A 92 -7.93 -0.59 -5.54
CA THR A 92 -6.82 0.24 -6.04
C THR A 92 -7.29 1.15 -7.17
N PHE A 93 -8.15 0.67 -8.06
CA PHE A 93 -8.75 1.50 -9.12
C PHE A 93 -9.52 2.69 -8.56
N ILE A 94 -10.48 2.47 -7.65
CA ILE A 94 -11.33 3.53 -7.10
C ILE A 94 -10.50 4.56 -6.31
N LEU A 95 -9.55 4.08 -5.52
CA LEU A 95 -8.77 4.93 -4.62
C LEU A 95 -7.72 5.76 -5.37
N VAL A 96 -7.10 5.20 -6.41
CA VAL A 96 -6.14 5.95 -7.25
C VAL A 96 -6.87 6.90 -8.21
N LEU A 97 -8.06 6.53 -8.68
CA LEU A 97 -8.91 7.40 -9.51
C LEU A 97 -9.23 8.72 -8.80
N ALA A 98 -9.49 8.67 -7.49
CA ALA A 98 -9.80 9.84 -6.68
C ALA A 98 -8.64 10.83 -6.54
N ASP A 99 -7.40 10.37 -6.72
CA ASP A 99 -6.19 11.16 -6.46
C ASP A 99 -5.52 11.65 -7.77
N ASN A 100 -5.35 10.76 -8.75
CA ASN A 100 -4.48 11.00 -9.91
C ASN A 100 -5.21 10.88 -11.28
N GLY A 101 -6.51 10.57 -11.29
CA GLY A 101 -7.31 10.46 -12.51
C GLY A 101 -7.32 9.09 -13.20
N LEU A 102 -7.97 8.99 -14.37
CA LEU A 102 -8.32 7.72 -15.02
C LEU A 102 -7.12 6.89 -15.50
N LEU A 103 -6.16 7.51 -16.21
CA LEU A 103 -5.02 6.79 -16.78
C LEU A 103 -4.13 6.19 -15.68
N PRO A 104 -3.73 6.94 -14.63
CA PRO A 104 -2.98 6.36 -13.52
C PRO A 104 -3.74 5.28 -12.76
N ALA A 105 -5.07 5.38 -12.65
CA ALA A 105 -5.90 4.39 -11.99
C ALA A 105 -5.93 3.03 -12.74
N VAL A 106 -6.01 3.06 -14.07
CA VAL A 106 -5.95 1.84 -14.90
C VAL A 106 -4.59 1.16 -14.75
N TRP A 107 -3.50 1.92 -14.82
CA TRP A 107 -2.16 1.33 -14.63
C TRP A 107 -1.96 0.79 -13.22
N ALA A 108 -2.44 1.51 -12.19
CA ALA A 108 -2.34 1.07 -10.81
C ALA A 108 -3.14 -0.21 -10.55
N SER A 109 -4.29 -0.40 -11.20
CA SER A 109 -5.11 -1.60 -11.03
C SER A 109 -4.49 -2.83 -11.71
N ILE A 110 -3.83 -2.66 -12.85
CA ILE A 110 -3.09 -3.74 -13.53
C ILE A 110 -1.88 -4.17 -12.67
N VAL A 111 -1.16 -3.19 -12.11
CA VAL A 111 0.08 -3.44 -11.35
C VAL A 111 -0.20 -3.86 -9.89
N SER A 112 -1.40 -3.59 -9.36
CA SER A 112 -1.73 -3.95 -7.98
C SER A 112 -1.73 -5.46 -7.73
N LEU A 113 -2.17 -6.26 -8.71
CA LEU A 113 -2.21 -7.72 -8.62
C LEU A 113 -0.80 -8.36 -8.49
N PRO A 114 0.17 -8.06 -9.38
CA PRO A 114 1.53 -8.58 -9.23
C PRO A 114 2.23 -8.04 -7.97
N ILE A 115 2.00 -6.78 -7.58
CA ILE A 115 2.52 -6.24 -6.31
C ILE A 115 1.94 -7.00 -5.13
N PHE A 116 0.64 -7.28 -5.14
CA PHE A 116 -0.05 -7.98 -4.07
C PHE A 116 0.51 -9.39 -3.86
N TYR A 117 0.68 -10.17 -4.94
CA TYR A 117 1.27 -11.51 -4.84
C TYR A 117 2.74 -11.47 -4.40
N SER A 118 3.51 -10.50 -4.88
CA SER A 118 4.91 -10.31 -4.46
C SER A 118 5.01 -10.01 -2.97
N LEU A 119 4.13 -9.15 -2.45
CA LEU A 119 4.04 -8.84 -1.01
C LEU A 119 3.57 -10.05 -0.21
N LYS A 120 2.58 -10.81 -0.71
CA LYS A 120 2.10 -12.02 -0.04
C LYS A 120 3.21 -13.06 0.11
N MET A 121 3.94 -13.35 -0.97
CA MET A 121 5.10 -14.25 -0.92
C MET A 121 6.18 -13.76 0.05
N TRP A 122 6.41 -12.44 0.08
CA TRP A 122 7.35 -11.84 1.02
C TRP A 122 6.88 -12.01 2.47
N GLU A 123 5.63 -11.71 2.77
CA GLU A 123 5.07 -11.83 4.12
C GLU A 123 5.08 -13.28 4.60
N GLU A 124 4.75 -14.24 3.74
CA GLU A 124 4.79 -15.67 4.06
C GLU A 124 6.21 -16.18 4.35
N ARG A 125 7.25 -15.65 3.66
CA ARG A 125 8.64 -16.08 3.85
C ARG A 125 9.36 -15.40 5.02
N PHE A 126 9.07 -14.12 5.28
CA PHE A 126 9.87 -13.31 6.20
C PHE A 126 9.17 -12.99 7.53
N ILE A 127 7.90 -13.35 7.71
CA ILE A 127 7.18 -13.19 8.96
C ILE A 127 6.85 -14.58 9.49
N PRO A 128 7.56 -15.09 10.53
CA PRO A 128 7.23 -16.39 11.09
C PRO A 128 5.81 -16.33 11.65
N THR A 129 4.89 -17.03 10.99
CA THR A 129 3.62 -17.41 11.59
C THR A 129 3.96 -18.27 12.79
N LYS A 130 3.47 -17.89 13.98
CA LYS A 130 3.54 -18.79 15.14
C LYS A 130 2.90 -20.09 14.67
N GLU A 131 3.70 -21.15 14.58
CA GLU A 131 3.21 -22.50 14.31
C GLU A 131 2.03 -22.75 15.23
N ILE A 132 0.88 -23.07 14.62
CA ILE A 132 -0.28 -23.52 15.35
C ILE A 132 0.17 -24.79 16.06
N LYS A 133 0.49 -24.69 17.35
CA LYS A 133 0.65 -25.87 18.20
C LYS A 133 -0.70 -26.58 18.18
N LEU A 134 -0.84 -27.58 17.32
CA LEU A 134 -1.89 -28.58 17.45
C LEU A 134 -1.68 -29.19 18.84
N ARG A 135 -2.55 -28.80 19.79
CA ARG A 135 -2.74 -29.59 21.01
C ARG A 135 -3.35 -30.90 20.54
N ILE A 136 -2.51 -31.92 20.40
CA ILE A 136 -2.93 -33.32 20.47
C ILE A 136 -2.96 -33.66 21.96
#